data_AF-A0A4Q3TGF5-F1
#
_entry.id   AF-A0A4Q3TGF5-F1
#
_cell.length_a   1.000
_cell.length_b   1.000
_cell.length_c   1.000
_cell.angle_alpha   90.00
_cell.angle_beta   90.00
_cell.angle_gamma   90.00
#
_symmetry.space_group_name_H-M   'P 1'
#
loop_
_entity.id
_entity.type
_entity.pdbx_description
1 polymer ?
#
loop_
_entity_poly.entity_id
_entity_poly.type
_entity_poly.pdbx_seq_one_letter_code
_entity_poly.pdbx_strand_id
1 'polypeptide(L)' 'LQEVAARGGPVIMIAPKSAPDPHGAGIRRVDAPDCHSLIAPLVYAIPVQLLAYYTAVQKGTDVDQPRNLAKSVTVE' A
#
# COMPACT_ATOMS: atom_id res chain seq x y z
N LEU A 1 7.96 12.82 -6.82
CA LEU A 1 7.19 13.50 -5.76
C LEU A 1 6.80 14.93 -6.15
N GLN A 2 7.75 15.76 -6.60
CA GLN A 2 7.45 17.13 -7.03
C GLN A 2 6.38 17.22 -8.14
N GLU A 3 6.39 16.32 -9.14
CA GLU A 3 5.35 16.29 -10.19
C GLU A 3 3.95 15.92 -9.66
N VAL A 4 3.87 15.02 -8.67
CA VAL A 4 2.61 14.62 -8.03
C VAL A 4 2.09 15.74 -7.15
N ALA A 5 3.00 16.38 -6.39
CA ALA A 5 2.70 17.53 -5.54
C ALA A 5 2.24 18.75 -6.36
N ALA A 6 2.86 19.00 -7.53
CA ALA A 6 2.47 20.08 -8.45
C ALA A 6 1.03 19.93 -8.97
N ARG A 7 0.46 18.71 -8.90
CA ARG A 7 -0.93 18.42 -9.28
C ARG A 7 -1.86 18.29 -8.08
N GLY A 8 -1.38 18.59 -6.87
CA GLY A 8 -2.15 18.42 -5.63
C GLY A 8 -2.47 16.97 -5.29
N GLY A 9 -1.74 15.99 -5.87
CA GLY A 9 -1.96 14.58 -5.62
C GLY A 9 -1.53 14.22 -4.19
N PRO A 10 -2.40 13.58 -3.37
CA PRO A 10 -2.01 13.11 -2.05
C PRO A 10 -0.94 12.02 -2.18
N VAL A 11 0.08 12.08 -1.32
CA VAL A 11 1.16 11.09 -1.28
C VAL A 11 1.14 10.37 0.06
N ILE A 12 1.15 9.05 0.01
CA ILE A 12 1.40 8.19 1.17
C ILE A 12 2.78 7.53 1.00
N MET A 13 3.67 7.77 1.94
CA MET A 13 5.02 7.18 1.98
C MET A 13 5.03 6.03 2.98
N ILE A 14 5.35 4.82 2.50
CA ILE A 14 5.62 3.65 3.35
C ILE A 14 7.13 3.48 3.42
N ALA A 15 7.70 3.61 4.61
CA ALA A 15 9.15 3.67 4.78
C ALA A 15 9.57 3.11 6.14
N PRO A 16 10.79 2.56 6.29
CA PRO A 16 11.26 2.06 7.56
C PRO A 16 11.51 3.23 8.52
N LYS A 17 11.40 3.03 9.82
CA LYS A 17 11.60 4.10 10.82
C LYS A 17 12.96 4.80 10.70
N SER A 18 14.00 4.10 10.25
CA SER A 18 15.31 4.68 9.98
C SER A 18 15.38 5.62 8.77
N ALA A 19 14.40 5.58 7.87
CA ALA A 19 14.41 6.43 6.68
C ALA A 19 14.11 7.89 7.05
N PRO A 20 14.81 8.86 6.42
CA PRO A 20 14.57 10.27 6.63
C PRO A 20 13.10 10.66 6.43
N ASP A 21 12.68 11.69 7.15
CA ASP A 21 11.36 12.26 6.93
C ASP A 21 11.23 12.82 5.50
N PRO A 22 10.06 12.65 4.87
CA PRO A 22 9.85 13.14 3.52
C PRO A 22 9.98 14.67 3.46
N HIS A 23 10.77 15.16 2.52
CA HIS A 23 10.83 16.57 2.20
C HIS A 23 9.61 16.98 1.35
N GLY A 24 8.72 17.80 1.92
CA GLY A 24 7.57 18.36 1.21
C GLY A 24 6.30 18.38 2.05
N ALA A 25 5.45 19.38 1.85
CA ALA A 25 4.16 19.47 2.52
C ALA A 25 3.18 18.41 2.01
N GLY A 26 2.32 17.89 2.90
CA GLY A 26 1.20 17.03 2.52
C GLY A 26 1.52 15.54 2.29
N ILE A 27 2.74 15.08 2.60
CA ILE A 27 3.09 13.66 2.54
C ILE A 27 2.67 12.98 3.85
N ARG A 28 1.81 11.95 3.76
CA ARG A 28 1.42 11.13 4.91
C ARG A 28 2.36 9.94 5.02
N ARG A 29 2.96 9.75 6.18
CA ARG A 29 3.92 8.66 6.41
C ARG A 29 3.27 7.49 7.15
N VAL A 30 3.59 6.28 6.71
CA VAL A 30 3.28 5.01 7.38
C VAL A 30 4.61 4.32 7.67
N ASP A 31 4.93 4.14 8.95
CA ASP A 31 6.17 3.49 9.35
C ASP A 31 6.08 1.98 9.19
N ALA A 32 7.02 1.44 8.43
CA ALA A 32 7.33 0.01 8.38
C ALA A 32 8.44 -0.32 9.38
N PRO A 33 8.53 -1.58 9.83
CA PRO A 33 9.68 -2.02 10.62
C PRO A 33 10.96 -2.00 9.77
N ASP A 34 12.08 -1.67 10.41
CA ASP A 34 13.40 -1.90 9.84
C ASP A 34 13.59 -3.40 9.61
N CYS A 35 14.07 -3.76 8.42
CA CYS A 35 14.28 -5.15 8.02
C CYS A 35 15.44 -5.27 7.02
N HIS A 36 15.96 -6.48 6.87
CA HIS A 36 17.00 -6.75 5.88
C HIS A 36 16.45 -6.52 4.46
N SER A 37 17.24 -5.91 3.57
CA SER A 37 16.81 -5.56 2.21
C SER A 37 16.22 -6.74 1.42
N LEU A 38 16.79 -7.94 1.62
CA LEU A 38 16.30 -9.19 1.04
C LEU A 38 14.83 -9.48 1.36
N ILE A 39 14.35 -9.16 2.57
CA ILE A 39 12.97 -9.44 3.01
C ILE A 39 12.06 -8.22 2.92
N ALA A 40 12.59 -7.04 2.61
CA ALA A 40 11.82 -5.80 2.49
C ALA A 40 10.60 -5.92 1.55
N PRO A 41 10.66 -6.60 0.39
CA PRO A 41 9.48 -6.78 -0.46
C PRO A 41 8.32 -7.50 0.24
N LEU A 42 8.62 -8.48 1.10
CA LEU A 42 7.61 -9.22 1.86
C LEU A 42 7.00 -8.32 2.95
N VAL A 43 7.83 -7.56 3.65
CA VAL A 43 7.40 -6.64 4.71
C VAL A 43 6.51 -5.54 4.14
N TYR A 44 6.88 -4.94 3.00
CA TYR A 44 6.11 -3.87 2.36
C TYR A 44 4.83 -4.35 1.66
N ALA A 45 4.67 -5.66 1.41
CA ALA A 45 3.41 -6.19 0.89
C ALA A 45 2.26 -6.04 1.91
N ILE A 46 2.54 -6.22 3.19
CA ILE A 46 1.54 -6.20 4.28
C ILE A 46 0.73 -4.89 4.33
N PRO A 47 1.33 -3.68 4.40
CA PRO A 47 0.55 -2.44 4.46
C PRO A 47 -0.30 -2.21 3.21
N VAL A 48 0.16 -2.65 2.04
CA VAL A 48 -0.61 -2.54 0.78
C VAL A 48 -1.79 -3.53 0.77
N GLN A 49 -1.60 -4.75 1.27
CA GLN A 49 -2.68 -5.72 1.46
C GLN A 49 -3.74 -5.19 2.44
N LEU A 50 -3.32 -4.59 3.56
CA LEU A 50 -4.22 -3.98 4.54
C LEU A 50 -4.97 -2.77 3.96
N LEU A 51 -4.30 -1.94 3.15
CA LEU A 51 -4.96 -0.83 2.45
C LEU A 51 -6.09 -1.35 1.54
N ALA A 52 -5.82 -2.41 0.77
CA ALA A 52 -6.84 -3.03 -0.09
C ALA A 52 -8.00 -3.60 0.74
N TYR A 53 -7.70 -4.33 1.81
CA TYR A 53 -8.69 -4.91 2.71
C TYR A 53 -9.60 -3.85 3.33
N TYR A 54 -9.04 -2.84 4.00
CA TYR A 54 -9.83 -1.81 4.65
C TYR A 54 -10.63 -0.97 3.65
N THR A 55 -10.08 -0.73 2.45
CA THR A 55 -10.83 -0.08 1.37
C THR A 55 -12.03 -0.92 0.93
N ALA A 56 -11.85 -2.23 0.77
CA ALA A 56 -12.93 -3.13 0.36
C ALA A 56 -14.03 -3.23 1.44
N VAL A 57 -13.63 -3.36 2.71
CA VAL A 57 -14.55 -3.32 3.86
C VAL A 57 -15.33 -2.01 3.89
N GLN A 58 -14.64 -0.86 3.77
CA GLN A 58 -15.29 0.45 3.80
C GLN A 58 -16.25 0.65 2.62
N LYS A 59 -15.94 0.08 1.45
CA LYS A 59 -16.80 0.12 0.27
C LYS A 59 -17.94 -0.90 0.30
N GLY A 60 -17.99 -1.80 1.30
CA GLY A 60 -18.99 -2.87 1.38
C GLY A 60 -18.90 -3.89 0.24
N THR A 61 -17.72 -4.06 -0.36
CA THR A 61 -17.50 -5.08 -1.40
C THR A 61 -17.14 -6.43 -0.77
N ASP A 62 -17.48 -7.52 -1.43
CA ASP A 62 -17.07 -8.86 -0.99
C ASP A 62 -15.55 -9.02 -1.06
N VAL A 63 -14.93 -9.14 0.12
CA VAL A 63 -13.47 -9.24 0.29
C VAL A 63 -12.98 -10.63 -0.08
N ASP A 64 -13.75 -11.66 0.26
CA ASP A 64 -13.35 -13.07 0.10
C ASP A 64 -13.66 -13.58 -1.31
N GLN A 65 -14.73 -13.07 -1.93
CA GLN A 65 -15.20 -13.44 -3.26
C GLN A 65 -15.41 -12.20 -4.15
N PRO A 66 -14.31 -11.51 -4.55
CA PRO A 66 -14.40 -10.35 -5.42
C PRO A 66 -15.04 -10.72 -6.76
N ARG A 67 -15.89 -9.81 -7.27
CA ARG A 67 -16.62 -10.02 -8.52
C ARG A 67 -15.69 -10.44 -9.67
N ASN A 68 -16.16 -11.38 -10.49
CA ASN A 68 -15.49 -11.86 -11.70
C ASN A 68 -14.15 -12.58 -11.48
N LEU A 69 -13.81 -12.96 -10.25
CA LEU A 69 -12.60 -13.69 -9.93
C LEU A 69 -12.92 -15.08 -9.37
N ALA A 70 -12.01 -16.02 -9.65
CA ALA A 70 -11.98 -17.34 -9.04
C ALA A 70 -10.66 -17.50 -8.27
N LYS A 71 -10.66 -18.37 -7.26
CA LYS A 71 -9.43 -18.66 -6.48
C LYS A 71 -8.30 -19.24 -7.36
N SER A 72 -8.68 -20.01 -8.35
CA SER A 72 -7.81 -20.59 -9.38
C SER A 72 -8.63 -20.78 -10.66
N VAL A 73 -8.05 -20.47 -11.82
CA VAL A 73 -8.66 -20.75 -13.13
C VAL A 73 -8.12 -22.11 -13.58
N THR A 74 -8.99 -23.12 -13.63
CA THR A 74 -8.62 -24.52 -13.90
C THR A 74 -9.13 -25.03 -15.24
N VAL A 75 -9.83 -24.20 -16.01
CA VAL A 75 -10.34 -24.51 -17.35
C VAL A 75 -9.82 -23.45 -18.32
N GLU A 76 -9.36 -23.88 -19.49
CA GLU A 76 -8.97 -23.02 -20.61
C GLU A 76 -10.20 -22.50 -21.37
#